data_AF-A0A958VTQ0-F1
#
_entry.id   AF-A0A958VTQ0-F1
#
_cell.length_a   1.000
_cell.length_b   1.000
_cell.length_c   1.000
_cell.angle_alpha   90.00
_cell.angle_beta   90.00
_cell.angle_gamma   90.00
#
_symmetry.space_group_name_H-M   'P 1'
#
loop_
_entity.id
_entity.type
_entity.pdbx_description
1 polymer ?
#
loop_
_entity_poly.entity_id
_entity_poly.type
_entity_poly.pdbx_seq_one_letter_code
_entity_poly.pdbx_strand_id
1 'polypeptide(L)'
;MRRKLIAIVVVVLVALAGIFYVALKDTKQNVSASEPYASLIGKTLIVERQAVLARNLPQFKMFEDNFISEEANLYEGVEKIRTIKPGTSFAFTNAFHYRNAVSGVTHSVLIGKIMDQQSPVSFEYSWGSLHSICIEEPCDYWTFPLGFWQRTPDDRKYMINHDD
;
A
#
# COMPACT_ATOMS: atom_id res chain seq x y z
N MET A 1 52.15 3.50 8.32
CA MET A 1 51.05 4.12 9.10
C MET A 1 49.94 4.68 8.19
N ARG A 2 50.25 5.54 7.22
CA ARG A 2 49.26 6.14 6.27
C ARG A 2 48.36 5.12 5.55
N ARG A 3 48.91 4.01 5.02
CA ARG A 3 48.13 2.96 4.34
C ARG A 3 47.10 2.26 5.25
N LYS A 4 47.45 2.06 6.53
CA LYS A 4 46.53 1.48 7.53
C LYS A 4 45.40 2.45 7.87
N LEU A 5 45.71 3.74 7.97
CA LEU A 5 44.72 4.79 8.24
C LEU A 5 43.75 4.95 7.05
N ILE A 6 44.26 4.92 5.82
CA ILE A 6 43.41 4.92 4.61
C ILE A 6 42.49 3.69 4.58
N ALA A 7 43.01 2.49 4.88
CA ALA A 7 42.19 1.28 4.91
C ALA A 7 41.06 1.36 5.95
N ILE A 8 41.33 1.89 7.15
CA ILE A 8 40.31 2.09 8.19
C ILE A 8 39.24 3.08 7.71
N VAL A 9 39.64 4.22 7.13
CA VAL A 9 38.70 5.21 6.60
C VAL A 9 37.81 4.60 5.51
N VAL A 10 38.38 3.81 4.59
CA VAL A 10 37.60 3.12 3.56
C VAL A 10 36.61 2.14 4.17
N VAL A 11 37.01 1.34 5.15
CA VAL A 11 36.11 0.39 5.83
C VAL A 11 34.96 1.13 6.53
N VAL A 12 35.23 2.24 7.21
CA VAL A 12 34.20 3.04 7.87
C VAL A 12 33.23 3.63 6.85
N LEU A 13 33.72 4.16 5.72
CA LEU A 13 32.86 4.71 4.67
C LEU A 13 31.98 3.65 4.02
N VAL A 14 32.51 2.45 3.77
CA VAL A 14 31.73 1.33 3.24
C VAL A 14 30.68 0.86 4.24
N ALA A 15 31.04 0.75 5.53
CA ALA A 15 30.09 0.39 6.57
C ALA A 15 28.96 1.43 6.69
N LEU A 16 29.30 2.72 6.67
CA LEU A 16 28.34 3.81 6.72
C LEU A 16 27.40 3.81 5.50
N ALA A 17 27.95 3.61 4.30
CA ALA A 17 27.16 3.48 3.08
C ALA A 17 26.20 2.27 3.14
N GLY A 18 26.64 1.15 3.73
CA GLY A 18 25.81 -0.02 3.97
C GLY A 18 24.63 0.26 4.91
N ILE A 19 24.88 0.98 6.02
CA ILE A 19 23.82 1.37 6.96
C ILE A 19 22.78 2.26 6.27
N PHE A 20 23.23 3.28 5.53
CA PHE A 20 22.32 4.15 4.79
C PHE A 20 21.54 3.40 3.72
N TYR A 21 22.17 2.46 3.01
CA TYR A 21 21.47 1.62 2.03
C TYR A 21 20.33 0.82 2.65
N VAL A 22 20.56 0.22 3.83
CA VAL A 22 19.52 -0.54 4.54
C VAL A 22 18.42 0.38 5.06
N ALA A 23 18.77 1.55 5.60
CA ALA A 23 17.80 2.51 6.14
C ALA A 23 16.93 3.17 5.04
N LEU A 24 17.49 3.40 3.86
CA LEU A 24 16.87 4.11 2.74
C LEU A 24 16.36 3.19 1.63
N LYS A 25 16.07 1.93 1.94
CA LYS A 25 15.46 1.01 0.97
C LYS A 25 13.96 0.88 1.24
N ASP A 26 13.17 0.87 0.17
CA ASP A 26 11.74 0.59 0.24
C ASP A 26 11.50 -0.75 0.94
N THR A 27 10.52 -0.78 1.84
CA THR A 27 10.17 -1.99 2.59
C THR A 27 8.77 -2.45 2.21
N LYS A 28 8.61 -3.75 2.02
CA LYS A 28 7.34 -4.40 1.67
C LYS A 28 7.07 -5.48 2.69
N GLN A 29 6.01 -5.32 3.48
CA GLN A 29 5.56 -6.32 4.44
C GLN A 29 4.21 -6.88 4.02
N ASN A 30 4.09 -8.19 3.92
CA ASN A 30 2.82 -8.84 3.64
C ASN A 30 1.98 -8.88 4.94
N VAL A 31 0.80 -8.28 4.89
CA VAL A 31 -0.15 -8.20 6.01
C VAL A 31 -1.49 -8.87 5.70
N SER A 32 -1.52 -9.74 4.69
CA SER A 32 -2.73 -10.42 4.20
C SER A 32 -3.43 -11.26 5.28
N ALA A 33 -2.67 -11.76 6.27
CA ALA A 33 -3.19 -12.57 7.36
C ALA A 33 -3.63 -11.76 8.59
N SER A 34 -3.41 -10.44 8.59
CA SER A 34 -3.78 -9.55 9.68
C SER A 34 -5.15 -8.91 9.44
N GLU A 35 -5.89 -8.61 10.49
CA GLU A 35 -7.12 -7.81 10.36
C GLU A 35 -6.79 -6.35 9.97
N PRO A 36 -7.66 -5.66 9.21
CA PRO A 36 -8.93 -6.13 8.63
C PRO A 36 -8.78 -7.03 7.39
N TYR A 37 -7.57 -7.15 6.84
CA TYR A 37 -7.33 -7.74 5.52
C TYR A 37 -7.69 -9.22 5.46
N ALA A 38 -7.40 -10.00 6.50
CA ALA A 38 -7.71 -11.42 6.58
C ALA A 38 -9.19 -11.73 6.28
N SER A 39 -10.08 -10.82 6.66
CA SER A 39 -11.51 -10.94 6.40
C SER A 39 -11.90 -10.71 4.94
N LEU A 40 -11.01 -10.16 4.10
CA LEU A 40 -11.25 -9.76 2.71
C LEU A 40 -10.48 -10.62 1.70
N ILE A 41 -9.25 -11.02 2.03
CA ILE A 41 -8.36 -11.74 1.10
C ILE A 41 -8.97 -13.09 0.70
N GLY A 42 -8.92 -13.37 -0.60
CA GLY A 42 -9.41 -14.61 -1.20
C GLY A 42 -10.93 -14.69 -1.34
N LYS A 43 -11.69 -13.67 -0.90
CA LYS A 43 -13.14 -13.64 -1.03
C LYS A 43 -13.57 -12.91 -2.30
N THR A 44 -14.62 -13.42 -2.93
CA THR A 44 -15.35 -12.67 -3.96
C THR A 44 -16.17 -11.59 -3.31
N LEU A 45 -15.91 -10.35 -3.69
CA LEU A 45 -16.57 -9.16 -3.22
C LEU A 45 -17.31 -8.50 -4.39
N ILE A 46 -18.30 -7.68 -4.04
CA ILE A 46 -19.10 -6.92 -5.00
C ILE A 46 -18.78 -5.44 -4.80
N VAL A 47 -18.62 -4.74 -5.93
CA VAL A 47 -18.52 -3.28 -5.94
C VAL A 47 -19.86 -2.70 -5.50
N GLU A 48 -19.86 -1.95 -4.41
CA GLU A 48 -21.06 -1.30 -3.86
C GLU A 48 -21.21 0.13 -4.40
N ARG A 49 -20.10 0.77 -4.77
CA ARG A 49 -20.07 2.16 -5.23
C ARG A 49 -19.19 2.31 -6.46
N GLN A 50 -19.54 3.27 -7.30
CA GLN A 50 -18.80 3.53 -8.53
C GLN A 50 -17.33 3.85 -8.21
N ALA A 51 -16.42 3.20 -8.92
CA ALA A 51 -15.00 3.46 -8.86
C ALA A 51 -14.41 3.55 -10.27
N VAL A 52 -13.16 3.97 -10.38
CA VAL A 52 -12.45 4.12 -11.64
C VAL A 52 -11.24 3.21 -11.64
N LEU A 53 -11.13 2.36 -12.67
CA LEU A 53 -9.90 1.66 -12.97
C LEU A 53 -9.04 2.58 -13.85
N ALA A 54 -7.83 2.85 -13.39
CA ALA A 54 -6.87 3.70 -14.07
C ALA A 54 -5.49 3.05 -14.12
N ARG A 55 -4.61 3.56 -14.99
CA ARG A 55 -3.23 3.12 -15.11
C ARG A 55 -2.32 4.01 -14.28
N ASN A 56 -1.49 3.40 -13.44
CA ASN A 56 -0.48 4.08 -12.65
C ASN A 56 0.55 4.77 -13.56
N LEU A 57 1.00 5.94 -13.12
CA LEU A 57 2.23 6.52 -13.65
C LEU A 57 3.42 5.67 -13.17
N PRO A 58 4.44 5.41 -14.00
CA PRO A 58 5.57 4.54 -13.63
C PRO A 58 6.24 4.89 -12.31
N GLN A 59 6.32 6.18 -11.96
CA GLN A 59 6.93 6.68 -10.73
C GLN A 59 6.07 6.50 -9.46
N PHE A 60 4.77 6.20 -9.59
CA PHE A 60 3.86 5.98 -8.46
C PHE A 60 3.43 4.52 -8.31
N LYS A 61 3.82 3.65 -9.25
CA LYS A 61 3.54 2.21 -9.19
C LYS A 61 4.23 1.56 -7.99
N MET A 62 3.46 0.92 -7.13
CA MET A 62 4.00 0.14 -6.00
C MET A 62 4.10 -1.36 -6.33
N PHE A 63 3.07 -1.92 -6.95
CA PHE A 63 2.96 -3.34 -7.28
C PHE A 63 2.36 -3.57 -8.67
N GLU A 64 1.23 -2.94 -8.99
CA GLU A 64 0.45 -3.20 -10.21
C GLU A 64 0.42 -2.00 -11.16
N ASP A 65 0.32 -2.28 -12.46
CA ASP A 65 0.21 -1.24 -13.49
C ASP A 65 -1.12 -0.48 -13.43
N ASN A 66 -2.16 -1.10 -12.87
CA ASN A 66 -3.47 -0.48 -12.72
C ASN A 66 -3.78 -0.23 -11.25
N PHE A 67 -4.58 0.78 -10.98
CA PHE A 67 -5.11 1.06 -9.66
C PHE A 67 -6.60 1.40 -9.70
N ILE A 68 -7.26 1.26 -8.56
CA ILE A 68 -8.62 1.74 -8.36
C ILE A 68 -8.58 3.10 -7.65
N SER A 69 -9.32 4.06 -8.19
CA SER A 69 -9.63 5.34 -7.53
C SER A 69 -11.12 5.45 -7.30
N GLU A 70 -11.52 5.97 -6.14
CA GLU A 70 -12.90 6.39 -5.88
C GLU A 70 -13.17 7.84 -6.29
N GLU A 71 -12.13 8.57 -6.70
CA GLU A 71 -12.23 9.93 -7.20
C GLU A 71 -12.56 9.95 -8.70
N ALA A 72 -13.44 10.87 -9.10
CA ALA A 72 -13.81 11.06 -10.50
C ALA A 72 -12.71 11.77 -11.31
N ASN A 73 -11.97 12.67 -10.65
CA ASN A 73 -10.90 13.45 -11.25
C ASN A 73 -9.58 12.77 -10.94
N LEU A 74 -8.91 12.26 -11.96
CA LEU A 74 -7.59 11.65 -11.83
C LEU A 74 -6.50 12.73 -11.97
N TYR A 75 -5.33 12.46 -11.39
CA TYR A 75 -4.15 13.30 -11.57
C TYR A 75 -3.75 13.42 -13.04
N GLU A 76 -3.11 14.54 -13.40
CA GLU A 76 -2.56 14.74 -14.73
C GLU A 76 -1.56 13.63 -15.09
N GLY A 77 -1.68 13.09 -16.30
CA GLY A 77 -0.86 11.97 -16.79
C GLY A 77 -1.37 10.57 -16.43
N VAL A 78 -2.35 10.45 -15.53
CA VAL A 78 -3.02 9.16 -15.26
C VAL A 78 -4.03 8.86 -16.35
N GLU A 79 -3.92 7.67 -16.94
CA GLU A 79 -4.87 7.19 -17.97
C GLU A 79 -6.06 6.49 -17.31
N LYS A 80 -7.28 7.02 -17.53
CA LYS A 80 -8.52 6.34 -17.17
C LYS A 80 -8.76 5.17 -18.13
N ILE A 81 -8.79 3.94 -17.61
CA ILE A 81 -9.09 2.75 -18.42
C ILE A 81 -10.61 2.59 -18.55
N ARG A 82 -11.32 2.53 -17.41
CA ARG A 82 -12.78 2.38 -17.39
C ARG A 82 -13.38 2.73 -16.03
N THR A 83 -14.69 2.98 -16.03
CA THR A 83 -15.47 3.06 -14.79
C THR A 83 -15.97 1.68 -14.40
N ILE A 84 -15.78 1.32 -13.12
CA ILE A 84 -16.27 0.10 -12.50
C ILE A 84 -17.64 0.42 -11.89
N LYS A 85 -18.67 -0.29 -12.36
CA LYS A 85 -20.06 -0.08 -11.91
C LYS A 85 -20.35 -0.91 -10.66
N PRO A 86 -21.27 -0.45 -9.80
CA PRO A 86 -21.84 -1.29 -8.74
C PRO A 86 -22.36 -2.62 -9.30
N GLY A 87 -22.21 -3.70 -8.52
CA GLY A 87 -22.53 -5.06 -8.94
C GLY A 87 -21.37 -5.81 -9.63
N THR A 88 -20.27 -5.12 -9.96
CA THR A 88 -19.09 -5.79 -10.55
C THR A 88 -18.42 -6.69 -9.50
N SER A 89 -18.09 -7.93 -9.89
CA SER A 89 -17.37 -8.87 -9.02
C SER A 89 -15.85 -8.64 -9.06
N PHE A 90 -15.21 -8.74 -7.92
CA PHE A 90 -13.76 -8.64 -7.79
C PHE A 90 -13.28 -9.47 -6.59
N ALA A 91 -11.96 -9.65 -6.44
CA ALA A 91 -11.38 -10.27 -5.26
C ALA A 91 -10.03 -9.64 -4.93
N PHE A 92 -9.74 -9.48 -3.63
CA PHE A 92 -8.40 -9.15 -3.17
C PHE A 92 -7.58 -10.42 -3.01
N THR A 93 -6.34 -10.41 -3.49
CA THR A 93 -5.41 -11.55 -3.39
C THR A 93 -4.39 -11.36 -2.28
N ASN A 94 -3.94 -10.13 -2.06
CA ASN A 94 -2.90 -9.81 -1.08
C ASN A 94 -3.11 -8.42 -0.49
N ALA A 95 -2.54 -8.21 0.70
CA ALA A 95 -2.39 -6.91 1.33
C ALA A 95 -0.92 -6.70 1.72
N PHE A 96 -0.43 -5.49 1.51
CA PHE A 96 0.92 -5.08 1.84
C PHE A 96 0.95 -3.75 2.57
N HIS A 97 1.86 -3.62 3.54
CA HIS A 97 2.36 -2.34 3.98
C HIS A 97 3.62 -2.00 3.18
N TYR A 98 3.56 -0.92 2.41
CA TYR A 98 4.63 -0.40 1.59
C TYR A 98 5.21 0.86 2.23
N ARG A 99 6.45 0.81 2.69
CA ARG A 99 7.16 1.97 3.22
C ARG A 99 8.07 2.55 2.15
N ASN A 100 7.81 3.80 1.78
CA ASN A 100 8.65 4.56 0.86
C ASN A 100 9.96 4.98 1.56
N ALA A 101 11.10 4.70 0.94
CA ALA A 101 12.43 5.02 1.44
C ALA A 101 12.68 6.51 1.69
N VAL A 102 12.14 7.37 0.82
CA VAL A 102 12.44 8.80 0.80
C VAL A 102 11.64 9.53 1.86
N SER A 103 10.34 9.25 1.96
CA SER A 103 9.45 9.93 2.92
C SER A 103 9.32 9.20 4.26
N GLY A 104 9.66 7.91 4.33
CA GLY A 104 9.37 7.05 5.47
C GLY A 104 7.88 6.74 5.66
N VAL A 105 7.01 7.27 4.79
CA VAL A 105 5.56 7.05 4.88
C VAL A 105 5.23 5.61 4.51
N THR A 106 4.39 4.99 5.33
CA THR A 106 3.88 3.64 5.10
C THR A 106 2.48 3.71 4.52
N HIS A 107 2.28 3.08 3.37
CA HIS A 107 1.01 2.95 2.68
C HIS A 107 0.46 1.55 2.86
N SER A 108 -0.83 1.44 3.13
CA SER A 108 -1.54 0.17 3.13
C SER A 108 -2.16 -0.06 1.74
N VAL A 109 -1.75 -1.14 1.09
CA VAL A 109 -2.10 -1.42 -0.31
C VAL A 109 -2.73 -2.80 -0.42
N LEU A 110 -3.92 -2.85 -1.01
CA LEU A 110 -4.60 -4.07 -1.40
C LEU A 110 -4.29 -4.38 -2.86
N ILE A 111 -3.94 -5.63 -3.15
CA ILE A 111 -3.81 -6.15 -4.51
C ILE A 111 -5.04 -6.98 -4.81
N GLY A 112 -5.67 -6.74 -5.96
CA GLY A 112 -6.89 -7.43 -6.34
C GLY A 112 -7.00 -7.65 -7.83
N LYS A 113 -8.08 -8.34 -8.20
CA LYS A 113 -8.45 -8.62 -9.60
C LYS A 113 -9.93 -8.37 -9.80
N ILE A 114 -10.27 -7.64 -10.85
CA ILE A 114 -11.66 -7.51 -11.30
C ILE A 114 -12.00 -8.77 -12.08
N MET A 115 -13.08 -9.44 -11.72
CA MET A 115 -13.56 -10.66 -12.38
C MET A 115 -14.70 -10.28 -13.33
N ASP A 116 -14.35 -9.76 -14.50
CA ASP A 116 -15.31 -9.56 -15.59
C ASP A 116 -15.23 -10.68 -16.63
N GLN A 117 -16.17 -10.67 -17.58
CA GLN A 117 -16.30 -11.70 -18.62
C GLN A 117 -15.24 -11.62 -19.74
N GLN A 118 -14.46 -10.53 -19.84
CA GLN A 118 -13.55 -10.25 -20.95
C GLN A 118 -12.07 -10.48 -20.62
N SER A 119 -11.65 -10.37 -19.36
CA SER A 119 -10.43 -10.97 -18.78
C SER A 119 -10.20 -10.41 -17.39
N PRO A 120 -9.63 -11.19 -16.44
CA PRO A 120 -9.27 -10.66 -15.15
C PRO A 120 -8.22 -9.54 -15.28
N VAL A 121 -8.49 -8.37 -14.68
CA VAL A 121 -7.55 -7.25 -14.64
C VAL A 121 -7.06 -7.06 -13.22
N SER A 122 -5.75 -7.20 -13.00
CA SER A 122 -5.11 -6.90 -11.71
C SER A 122 -5.07 -5.40 -11.44
N PHE A 123 -5.21 -5.03 -10.18
CA PHE A 123 -5.14 -3.66 -9.72
C PHE A 123 -4.55 -3.59 -8.30
N GLU A 124 -4.00 -2.41 -7.96
CA GLU A 124 -3.74 -2.02 -6.58
C GLU A 124 -4.76 -0.99 -6.08
N TYR A 125 -5.00 -0.96 -4.77
CA TYR A 125 -5.90 -0.01 -4.14
C TYR A 125 -5.33 0.40 -2.79
N SER A 126 -5.09 1.70 -2.61
CA SER A 126 -4.61 2.26 -1.35
C SER A 126 -5.77 2.32 -0.36
N TRP A 127 -5.65 1.59 0.76
CA TRP A 127 -6.72 1.48 1.74
C TRP A 127 -6.19 1.55 3.15
N GLY A 128 -6.54 2.63 3.85
CA GLY A 128 -6.17 2.84 5.24
C GLY A 128 -5.18 3.99 5.41
N SER A 129 -5.14 4.49 6.63
CA SER A 129 -4.28 5.59 7.05
C SER A 129 -3.60 5.22 8.36
N LEU A 130 -2.27 5.38 8.37
CA LEU A 130 -1.45 5.16 9.54
C LEU A 130 -1.42 6.43 10.39
N HIS A 131 -1.78 6.31 11.66
CA HIS A 131 -1.69 7.37 12.66
C HIS A 131 -0.52 7.09 13.59
N SER A 132 0.71 7.33 13.12
CA SER A 132 1.93 7.12 13.89
C SER A 132 2.28 8.28 14.83
N ILE A 133 1.72 9.47 14.59
CA ILE A 133 1.90 10.65 15.43
C ILE A 133 0.53 11.06 15.96
N CYS A 134 0.40 11.13 17.28
CA CYS A 134 -0.83 11.53 17.94
C CYS A 134 -0.53 12.52 19.07
N ILE A 135 -1.45 13.46 19.31
CA ILE A 135 -1.36 14.41 20.43
C ILE A 135 -1.79 13.72 21.74
N GLU A 136 -2.75 12.81 21.65
CA GLU A 136 -3.27 12.01 22.75
C GLU A 136 -3.25 10.53 22.36
N GLU A 137 -2.81 9.67 23.28
CA GLU A 137 -2.72 8.23 23.10
C GLU A 137 -4.09 7.57 22.84
N PRO A 138 -4.13 6.41 22.15
CA PRO A 138 -2.98 5.64 21.66
C PRO A 138 -2.49 6.11 20.28
N CYS A 139 -1.16 6.14 20.09
CA CYS A 139 -0.52 6.29 18.78
C CYS A 139 -0.33 4.92 18.10
N ASP A 140 0.17 4.90 16.87
CA ASP A 140 0.51 3.70 16.10
C ASP A 140 -0.68 2.77 15.84
N TYR A 141 -1.65 3.28 15.11
CA TYR A 141 -2.79 2.49 14.65
C TYR A 141 -3.19 2.81 13.22
N TRP A 142 -3.85 1.84 12.60
CA TRP A 142 -4.50 2.01 11.31
C TRP A 142 -5.98 2.31 11.48
N THR A 143 -6.49 3.20 10.63
CA THR A 143 -7.93 3.38 10.38
C THR A 143 -8.21 3.12 8.92
N PHE A 144 -9.39 2.59 8.61
CA PHE A 144 -9.74 2.22 7.24
C PHE A 144 -10.97 2.98 6.78
N PRO A 145 -10.84 3.90 5.81
CA PRO A 145 -11.99 4.62 5.30
C PRO A 145 -12.93 3.66 4.58
N LEU A 146 -14.18 4.08 4.40
CA LEU A 146 -15.17 3.34 3.65
C LEU A 146 -14.69 3.08 2.22
N GLY A 147 -14.37 1.84 1.88
CA GLY A 147 -13.90 1.44 0.55
C GLY A 147 -15.05 1.16 -0.44
N PHE A 148 -14.74 1.11 -1.73
CA PHE A 148 -15.73 0.96 -2.82
C PHE A 148 -16.60 -0.31 -2.76
N TRP A 149 -16.23 -1.29 -1.93
CA TRP A 149 -16.95 -2.55 -1.69
C TRP A 149 -17.72 -2.58 -0.38
N GLN A 150 -17.60 -1.54 0.45
CA GLN A 150 -18.24 -1.48 1.76
C GLN A 150 -19.53 -0.67 1.67
N ARG A 151 -20.54 -1.09 2.43
CA ARG A 151 -21.78 -0.31 2.65
C ARG A 151 -21.67 0.60 3.87
N THR A 152 -20.85 0.21 4.84
CA THR A 152 -20.67 0.88 6.13
C THR A 152 -19.19 0.98 6.45
N PRO A 153 -18.73 2.09 7.05
CA PRO A 153 -17.32 2.27 7.38
C PRO A 153 -16.88 1.26 8.44
N ASP A 154 -15.57 0.98 8.49
CA ASP A 154 -14.97 0.28 9.63
C ASP A 154 -14.41 1.30 10.61
N ASP A 155 -15.14 1.51 11.71
CA ASP A 155 -14.80 2.53 12.72
C ASP A 155 -13.74 2.02 13.72
N ARG A 156 -13.22 0.79 13.55
CA ARG A 156 -12.21 0.22 14.45
C ARG A 156 -10.84 0.84 14.22
N LYS A 157 -10.09 0.98 15.32
CA LYS A 157 -8.65 1.26 15.32
C LYS A 157 -7.88 -0.05 15.39
N TYR A 158 -6.94 -0.25 14.47
CA TYR A 158 -6.09 -1.44 14.43
C TYR A 158 -4.71 -1.09 14.95
N MET A 159 -4.48 -1.41 16.22
CA MET A 159 -3.21 -1.16 16.90
C MET A 159 -2.08 -1.95 16.21
N ILE A 160 -0.93 -1.29 16.03
CA ILE A 160 0.29 -1.96 15.63
C ILE A 160 0.88 -2.60 16.88
N ASN A 161 0.95 -3.93 16.92
CA ASN A 161 1.67 -4.61 17.98
C ASN A 161 3.17 -4.47 17.69
N HIS A 162 3.90 -3.87 18.62
CA HIS A 162 5.36 -3.77 18.58
C HIS A 162 6.07 -4.97 19.23
N ASP A 163 5.34 -6.05 19.49
CA ASP A 163 5.88 -7.28 20.08
C ASP A 163 6.57 -8.14 19.00
N ASP A 164 7.80 -7.78 18.65
CA ASP A 164 8.81 -8.63 17.98
C ASP A 164 10.21 -8.36 18.58
#